data_AF-A0A418RHP5-F1
#
_entry.id   AF-A0A418RHP5-F1
#
_cell.length_a   1.000
_cell.length_b   1.000
_cell.length_c   1.000
_cell.angle_alpha   90.00
_cell.angle_beta   90.00
_cell.angle_gamma   90.00
#
_symmetry.space_group_name_H-M   'P 1'
#
loop_
_entity.id
_entity.type
_entity.pdbx_description
1 polymer ?
#
loop_
_entity_poly.entity_id
_entity_poly.type
_entity_poly.pdbx_seq_one_letter_code
_entity_poly.pdbx_strand_id
1 'polypeptide(L)' 'MQAKLITAFVRLNEADFFTKAGVIVTALTANIHYPEPWAAQVITLAQLSAAYKNYQDCY' A
#
# COMPACT_ATOMS: atom_id res chain seq x y z
N MET A 1 4.92 4.18 22.17
CA MET A 1 4.10 4.62 21.02
C MET A 1 2.65 4.66 21.47
N GLN A 2 2.01 5.84 21.51
CA GLN A 2 0.62 5.99 21.98
C GLN A 2 -0.34 5.79 20.81
N ALA A 3 -1.33 4.88 20.95
CA ALA A 3 -2.31 4.63 19.91
C ALA A 3 -3.25 5.84 19.77
N LYS A 4 -3.34 6.42 18.57
CA LYS A 4 -4.31 7.46 18.23
C LYS A 4 -5.51 6.80 17.55
N LEU A 5 -6.69 6.92 18.17
CA LEU A 5 -7.94 6.48 17.56
C LEU A 5 -8.35 7.47 16.46
N ILE A 6 -8.43 7.00 15.22
CA ILE A 6 -8.93 7.80 14.10
C ILE A 6 -10.46 7.78 14.16
N THR A 7 -11.07 8.90 14.54
CA THR A 7 -12.53 9.04 14.72
C THR A 7 -13.24 9.70 13.53
N ALA A 8 -12.49 10.31 12.62
CA ALA A 8 -13.03 11.02 11.46
C ALA A 8 -12.80 10.23 10.17
N PHE A 9 -13.72 9.33 9.84
CA PHE A 9 -13.79 8.76 8.50
C PHE A 9 -14.55 9.74 7.61
N VAL A 10 -13.83 10.49 6.77
CA VAL A 10 -14.46 11.28 5.72
C VAL A 10 -15.16 10.30 4.78
N ARG A 11 -16.50 10.33 4.75
CA ARG A 11 -17.27 9.59 3.75
C ARG A 11 -17.04 10.30 2.41
N LEU A 12 -16.19 9.72 1.58
CA LEU A 12 -15.95 10.18 0.22
C LEU A 12 -17.02 9.59 -0.69
N ASN A 13 -17.56 10.40 -1.60
CA ASN A 13 -18.21 9.84 -2.78
C ASN A 13 -17.14 9.21 -3.70
N GLU A 14 -17.58 8.49 -4.71
CA GLU A 14 -16.69 7.74 -5.61
C GLU A 14 -15.65 8.65 -6.31
N ALA A 15 -16.05 9.83 -6.79
CA ALA A 15 -15.16 10.78 -7.46
C ALA A 15 -14.09 11.36 -6.50
N ASP A 16 -14.49 11.71 -5.28
CA ASP A 16 -13.60 12.22 -4.25
C ASP A 16 -12.63 11.13 -3.77
N PHE A 17 -13.08 9.88 -3.74
CA PHE A 17 -12.25 8.72 -3.46
C PHE A 17 -11.15 8.55 -4.50
N PHE A 18 -11.50 8.51 -5.79
CA PHE A 18 -10.52 8.37 -6.87
C PHE A 18 -9.52 9.52 -6.88
N THR A 19 -9.97 10.75 -6.66
CA THR A 19 -9.09 11.93 -6.60
C THR A 19 -8.06 11.80 -5.47
N LYS A 20 -8.49 11.46 -4.25
CA LYS A 20 -7.58 11.31 -3.11
C LYS A 20 -6.66 10.11 -3.26
N ALA A 21 -7.17 9.00 -3.77
CA ALA A 21 -6.38 7.80 -3.95
C ALA A 21 -5.32 7.98 -5.04
N GLY A 22 -5.64 8.66 -6.16
CA GLY A 22 -4.68 9.02 -7.19
C GLY A 22 -3.54 9.91 -6.67
N VAL A 23 -3.83 10.86 -5.77
CA VAL A 23 -2.79 11.67 -5.10
C VAL A 23 -1.86 10.79 -4.26
N ILE A 24 -2.41 9.86 -3.48
CA ILE A 24 -1.62 8.93 -2.64
C ILE A 24 -0.74 8.04 -3.52
N VAL A 25 -1.31 7.42 -4.56
CA VAL A 25 -0.59 6.52 -5.45
C VAL A 25 0.51 7.27 -6.20
N THR A 26 0.25 8.48 -6.68
CA THR A 26 1.26 9.33 -7.32
C THR A 26 2.40 9.67 -6.35
N ALA A 27 2.09 9.98 -5.09
CA ALA A 27 3.10 10.27 -4.08
C ALA A 27 3.97 9.05 -3.73
N LEU A 28 3.39 7.84 -3.73
CA LEU A 28 4.10 6.60 -3.42
C LEU A 28 4.92 6.06 -4.60
N THR A 29 4.42 6.23 -5.82
CA THR A 29 5.03 5.64 -7.04
C THR A 29 5.83 6.64 -7.86
N ALA A 30 5.72 7.93 -7.56
CA ALA A 30 6.19 9.03 -8.40
C ALA A 30 5.65 8.96 -9.85
N ASN A 31 4.50 8.30 -10.07
CA ASN A 31 3.88 8.11 -11.37
C ASN A 31 2.40 8.51 -11.33
N ILE A 32 2.06 9.61 -12.01
CA ILE A 32 0.68 10.12 -12.10
C ILE A 32 -0.22 9.28 -13.01
N HIS A 33 0.36 8.48 -13.90
CA HIS A 33 -0.34 7.58 -14.82
C HIS A 33 -0.24 6.13 -14.35
N TYR A 34 -0.10 5.90 -13.04
CA TYR A 34 -0.07 4.55 -12.51
C TYR A 34 -1.41 3.85 -12.84
N PRO A 35 -1.40 2.72 -13.56
CA PRO A 35 -2.60 2.17 -14.17
C PRO A 35 -3.57 1.62 -13.13
N GLU A 36 -4.86 1.86 -13.36
CA GLU A 36 -5.96 1.20 -12.64
C GLU A 36 -6.43 -0.05 -13.40
N PRO A 37 -6.78 -1.15 -12.71
CA PRO A 37 -6.78 -1.32 -11.25
C PRO A 37 -5.36 -1.41 -10.68
N TRP A 38 -5.10 -0.78 -9.53
CA TRP A 38 -3.78 -0.82 -8.90
C TRP A 38 -3.39 -2.26 -8.55
N ALA A 39 -2.10 -2.58 -8.72
CA ALA A 39 -1.60 -3.89 -8.37
C ALA A 39 -1.91 -4.22 -6.91
N ALA A 40 -2.41 -5.43 -6.66
CA ALA A 40 -2.53 -5.95 -5.31
C ALA A 40 -1.17 -5.84 -4.59
N GLN A 41 -1.17 -5.57 -3.29
CA GLN A 41 0.06 -5.51 -2.50
C GLN A 41 0.91 -6.76 -2.77
N VAL A 42 2.02 -6.57 -3.48
CA VAL A 42 3.03 -7.60 -3.67
C VAL A 42 3.67 -7.93 -2.33
N ILE A 43 4.16 -9.17 -2.22
CA ILE A 43 4.93 -9.62 -1.06
C ILE A 43 5.99 -8.59 -0.72
N THR A 44 5.97 -8.13 0.52
CA THR A 44 6.91 -7.13 1.03
C THR A 44 8.34 -7.67 1.00
N LEU A 45 9.33 -6.78 0.92
CA LEU A 45 10.74 -7.17 1.01
C LEU A 45 11.03 -8.00 2.28
N ALA A 46 10.42 -7.64 3.41
CA ALA A 46 10.57 -8.38 4.67
C ALA A 46 10.08 -9.83 4.55
N GLN A 47 8.95 -10.05 3.88
CA GLN A 47 8.42 -11.40 3.63
C GLN A 47 9.30 -12.19 2.65
N LEU A 48 9.84 -11.54 1.62
CA LEU A 48 10.82 -12.17 0.72
C LEU A 48 12.10 -12.57 1.46
N SER A 49 12.65 -11.69 2.30
CA SER A 49 13.84 -11.98 3.10
C SER A 49 13.60 -13.10 4.10
N ALA A 50 12.42 -13.14 4.73
CA ALA A 50 12.04 -14.23 5.63
C ALA A 50 11.93 -15.57 4.90
N ALA A 51 11.31 -15.58 3.71
CA ALA A 51 11.21 -16.78 2.89
C ALA A 51 12.59 -17.28 2.41
N TYR A 52 13.47 -16.35 2.01
CA TYR A 52 14.84 -16.68 1.60
C TYR A 52 15.66 -17.27 2.75
N LYS A 53 15.57 -16.68 3.94
CA LYS A 53 16.23 -17.21 5.14
C LYS A 53 15.72 -18.61 5.48
N ASN A 54 14.39 -18.81 5.45
CA ASN A 54 13.80 -20.12 5.70
C ASN A 54 14.30 -21.18 4.70
N TYR A 55 14.47 -20.80 3.42
CA TYR A 55 15.05 -21.68 2.42
C TYR A 55 16.50 -22.08 2.75
N GLN A 56 17.34 -21.11 3.15
CA GLN A 56 18.73 -21.36 3.56
C GLN A 56 18.86 -22.18 4.85
N ASP A 57 17.92 -22.03 5.78
CA ASP A 57 17.94 -22.79 7.04
C ASP A 57 17.51 -24.26 6.81
N CYS A 58 16.75 -24.56 5.75
CA CYS A 58 16.27 -25.90 5.42
C CYS A 58 17.15 -26.69 4.44
N TYR A 59 18.07 -26.04 3.72
CA TYR A 59 18.93 -26.63 2.68
C TYR A 59 20.36 -26.13 2.77
#